data_AF-A0A940TKP5-F1
#
_entry.id   AF-A0A940TKP5-F1
#
_cell.length_a   1.000
_cell.length_b   1.000
_cell.length_c   1.000
_cell.angle_alpha   90.00
_cell.angle_beta   90.00
_cell.angle_gamma   90.00
#
_symmetry.space_group_name_H-M   'P 1'
#
loop_
_entity.id
_entity.type
_entity.pdbx_description
1 polymer ?
#
loop_
_entity_poly.entity_id
_entity_poly.type
_entity_poly.pdbx_seq_one_letter_code
_entity_poly.pdbx_strand_id
1 'polypeptide(L)'
;MVILLLIFVLSLPLLAVSSYYVLKRNVDREVYENARVFLYTMESIRKHYGDVTRPAVSKELPDKFLVEAMSTSFNARGVAERVRKEFPQYIFKHASLNPRNPINKADKFEEGIISKFRANKTLKESNGFVKKESGEYFYVSRPITTKEDCLRCHGAPTDAPMEVIDKYGNTAAFGWKNDEMVASLMAYVPSTIAVQNATKALILFVSFYGGIFFLLFILIDKAIVGSIIKPIEELADVAQDISLGKFERNFVVKTKDEMKTLADAFTRMKLSLIKAFDMIKKK
;
A
#
# COMPACT_ATOMS: atom_id res chain seq x y z
N MET A 1 26.65 4.52 -26.05
CA MET A 1 25.22 4.35 -26.40
C MET A 1 24.60 3.09 -25.80
N VAL A 2 25.04 1.90 -26.22
CA VAL A 2 24.49 0.60 -25.75
C VAL A 2 24.57 0.45 -24.23
N ILE A 3 25.68 0.84 -23.59
CA ILE A 3 25.85 0.75 -22.13
C ILE A 3 24.82 1.61 -21.39
N LEU A 4 24.58 2.85 -21.83
CA LEU A 4 23.59 3.75 -21.24
C LEU A 4 22.16 3.21 -21.40
N LEU A 5 21.86 2.64 -22.57
CA LEU A 5 20.57 2.01 -22.82
C LEU A 5 20.37 0.77 -21.93
N LEU A 6 21.40 -0.06 -21.76
CA LEU A 6 21.37 -1.21 -20.85
C LEU A 6 21.13 -0.77 -19.40
N ILE A 7 21.82 0.27 -18.94
CA ILE A 7 21.61 0.83 -17.59
C ILE A 7 20.15 1.30 -17.44
N PHE A 8 19.58 1.97 -18.44
CA PHE A 8 18.18 2.41 -18.40
C PHE A 8 17.22 1.23 -18.30
N VAL A 9 17.37 0.25 -19.20
CA VAL A 9 16.51 -0.92 -19.31
C VAL A 9 16.59 -1.81 -18.05
N LEU A 10 17.72 -1.83 -17.35
CA LEU A 10 17.88 -2.59 -16.10
C LEU A 10 17.43 -1.80 -14.86
N SER A 11 17.72 -0.50 -14.80
CA SER A 11 17.41 0.32 -13.63
C SER A 11 15.92 0.63 -13.48
N LEU A 12 15.19 0.86 -14.58
CA LEU A 12 13.79 1.22 -14.53
C LEU A 12 12.88 0.09 -13.97
N PRO A 13 13.02 -1.18 -14.41
CA PRO A 13 12.28 -2.28 -13.80
C PRO A 13 12.66 -2.51 -12.34
N LEU A 14 13.96 -2.40 -12.00
CA LEU A 14 14.41 -2.54 -10.62
C LEU A 14 13.78 -1.48 -9.71
N LEU A 15 13.72 -0.22 -10.19
CA LEU A 15 13.05 0.87 -9.49
C LEU A 15 11.55 0.63 -9.36
N ALA A 16 10.89 0.21 -10.43
CA ALA A 16 9.46 -0.04 -10.44
C ALA A 16 9.08 -1.18 -9.46
N VAL A 17 9.82 -2.28 -9.48
CA VAL A 17 9.60 -3.44 -8.61
C VAL A 17 9.87 -3.07 -7.14
N SER A 18 10.99 -2.42 -6.83
CA SER A 18 11.30 -1.99 -5.46
C SER A 18 10.26 -1.01 -4.92
N SER A 19 9.85 -0.04 -5.74
CA SER A 19 8.80 0.93 -5.39
C SER A 19 7.45 0.25 -5.17
N TYR A 20 7.11 -0.73 -6.02
CA TYR A 20 5.89 -1.54 -5.84
C TYR A 20 5.89 -2.27 -4.49
N TYR A 21 7.00 -2.91 -4.10
CA TYR A 21 7.09 -3.60 -2.81
C TYR A 21 6.94 -2.65 -1.61
N VAL A 22 7.61 -1.49 -1.65
CA VAL A 22 7.49 -0.46 -0.61
C VAL A 22 6.05 0.03 -0.51
N LEU A 23 5.42 0.32 -1.65
CA LEU A 23 4.10 0.89 -1.69
C LEU A 23 3.01 -0.12 -1.30
N LYS A 24 3.16 -1.38 -1.70
CA LYS A 24 2.28 -2.47 -1.26
C LYS A 24 2.32 -2.65 0.25
N ARG A 25 3.52 -2.63 0.86
CA ARG A 25 3.68 -2.69 2.31
C ARG A 25 3.05 -1.50 3.02
N ASN A 26 3.13 -0.31 2.43
CA ASN A 26 2.47 0.88 2.96
C ASN A 26 0.95 0.76 2.91
N VAL A 27 0.38 0.28 1.79
CA VAL A 27 -1.05 0.03 1.66
C VAL A 27 -1.53 -0.96 2.71
N ASP A 28 -0.85 -2.11 2.85
CA ASP A 28 -1.23 -3.15 3.81
C ASP A 28 -1.24 -2.61 5.25
N ARG A 29 -0.25 -1.78 5.61
CA ARG A 29 -0.19 -1.10 6.91
C ARG A 29 -1.30 -0.06 7.07
N GLU A 30 -1.55 0.77 6.07
CA GLU A 30 -2.57 1.82 6.12
C GLU A 30 -3.97 1.23 6.30
N VAL A 31 -4.34 0.22 5.51
CA VAL A 31 -5.65 -0.43 5.63
C VAL A 31 -5.79 -1.19 6.95
N TYR A 32 -4.70 -1.79 7.45
CA TYR A 32 -4.68 -2.43 8.76
C TYR A 32 -4.94 -1.43 9.88
N GLU A 33 -4.19 -0.33 9.93
CA GLU A 33 -4.34 0.69 10.97
C GLU A 33 -5.72 1.36 10.90
N ASN A 34 -6.23 1.69 9.72
CA ASN A 34 -7.57 2.26 9.56
C ASN A 34 -8.66 1.31 10.06
N ALA A 35 -8.59 0.02 9.68
CA ALA A 35 -9.55 -0.99 10.15
C ALA A 35 -9.45 -1.21 11.66
N ARG A 36 -8.22 -1.21 12.19
CA ARG A 36 -7.96 -1.41 13.62
C ARG A 36 -8.46 -0.23 14.43
N VAL A 37 -8.14 1.00 14.08
CA VAL A 37 -8.66 2.20 14.74
C VAL A 37 -10.20 2.20 14.71
N PHE A 38 -10.80 1.87 13.56
CA PHE A 38 -12.26 1.80 13.46
C PHE A 38 -12.86 0.73 14.40
N LEU A 39 -12.29 -0.48 14.42
CA LEU A 39 -12.72 -1.57 15.32
C LEU A 39 -12.59 -1.17 16.80
N TYR A 40 -11.44 -0.66 17.21
CA TYR A 40 -11.17 -0.32 18.61
C TYR A 40 -11.95 0.91 19.05
N THR A 41 -12.30 1.83 18.14
CA THR A 41 -13.23 2.93 18.44
C THR A 41 -14.60 2.37 18.76
N MET A 42 -15.14 1.47 17.93
CA MET A 42 -16.44 0.85 18.19
C MET A 42 -16.42 -0.05 19.44
N GLU A 43 -15.34 -0.78 19.68
CA GLU A 43 -15.15 -1.54 20.92
C GLU A 43 -15.08 -0.63 22.15
N SER A 44 -14.39 0.50 22.07
CA SER A 44 -14.30 1.48 23.15
C SER A 44 -15.67 2.10 23.44
N ILE A 45 -16.49 2.37 22.41
CA ILE A 45 -17.89 2.78 22.60
C ILE A 45 -18.67 1.70 23.35
N ARG A 46 -18.54 0.42 22.97
CA ARG A 46 -19.19 -0.68 23.71
C ARG A 46 -18.78 -0.68 25.19
N LYS A 47 -17.47 -0.56 25.46
CA LYS A 47 -16.91 -0.56 26.81
C LYS A 47 -17.41 0.64 27.61
N HIS A 48 -17.38 1.85 27.04
CA HIS A 48 -17.88 3.05 27.70
C HIS A 48 -19.35 2.92 28.11
N TYR A 49 -20.22 2.42 27.23
CA TYR A 49 -21.62 2.19 27.57
C TYR A 49 -21.80 1.09 28.63
N GLY A 50 -20.95 0.07 28.65
CA GLY A 50 -21.00 -1.01 29.63
C GLY A 50 -20.50 -0.60 31.01
N ASP A 51 -19.38 0.14 31.05
CA ASP A 51 -18.62 0.45 32.26
C ASP A 51 -19.04 1.79 32.90
N VAL A 52 -19.61 2.71 32.11
CA VAL A 52 -19.97 4.07 32.58
C VAL A 52 -21.48 4.31 32.47
N THR A 53 -22.04 4.23 31.26
CA THR A 53 -23.45 4.63 31.04
C THR A 53 -24.43 3.68 31.72
N ARG A 54 -24.28 2.37 31.53
CA ARG A 54 -25.20 1.39 32.09
C ARG A 54 -25.27 1.43 33.62
N PRO A 55 -24.15 1.46 34.38
CA PRO A 55 -24.22 1.58 35.83
C PRO A 55 -24.90 2.86 36.29
N ALA A 56 -24.60 4.00 35.66
CA ALA A 56 -25.23 5.28 35.99
C ALA A 56 -26.75 5.24 35.77
N VAL A 57 -27.21 4.72 34.62
CA VAL A 57 -28.64 4.58 34.33
C VAL A 57 -29.31 3.56 35.26
N SER A 58 -28.64 2.44 35.57
CA SER A 58 -29.18 1.42 36.49
C SER A 58 -29.36 1.97 37.92
N LYS A 59 -28.53 2.94 38.34
CA LYS A 59 -28.67 3.56 39.65
C LYS A 59 -29.95 4.41 39.76
N GLU A 60 -30.26 5.16 38.71
CA GLU A 60 -31.45 6.02 38.67
C GLU A 60 -32.72 5.25 38.29
N LEU A 61 -32.59 4.15 37.54
CA LEU A 61 -33.68 3.31 37.05
C LEU A 61 -33.37 1.81 37.30
N PRO A 62 -33.42 1.35 38.56
CA PRO A 62 -32.97 -0.01 38.94
C PRO A 62 -33.77 -1.12 38.26
N ASP A 63 -35.07 -0.92 38.09
CA ASP A 63 -36.00 -1.92 37.56
C ASP A 63 -36.27 -1.79 36.05
N LYS A 64 -35.50 -0.94 35.34
CA LYS A 64 -35.69 -0.74 33.89
C LYS A 64 -34.43 -1.02 33.10
N PHE A 65 -34.61 -1.58 31.90
CA PHE A 65 -33.53 -1.72 30.92
C PHE A 65 -33.78 -0.87 29.68
N LEU A 66 -33.21 0.34 29.68
CA LEU A 66 -33.25 1.23 28.52
C LEU A 66 -32.24 0.79 27.47
N VAL A 67 -32.68 0.07 26.44
CA VAL A 67 -31.81 -0.47 25.38
C VAL A 67 -30.92 0.61 24.76
N GLU A 68 -31.48 1.79 24.51
CA GLU A 68 -30.82 2.94 23.91
C GLU A 68 -29.67 3.46 24.78
N ALA A 69 -29.72 3.31 26.09
CA ALA A 69 -28.69 3.80 27.01
C ALA A 69 -27.81 2.68 27.60
N MET A 70 -28.28 1.44 27.62
CA MET A 70 -27.64 0.35 28.37
C MET A 70 -27.10 -0.77 27.47
N SER A 71 -27.60 -0.91 26.24
CA SER A 71 -27.10 -1.95 25.30
C SER A 71 -25.83 -1.48 24.60
N THR A 72 -24.72 -2.16 24.90
CA THR A 72 -23.40 -1.86 24.33
C THR A 72 -23.36 -2.16 22.82
N SER A 73 -23.99 -3.26 22.39
CA SER A 73 -24.11 -3.63 20.99
C SER A 73 -24.96 -2.65 20.18
N PHE A 74 -26.11 -2.22 20.75
CA PHE A 74 -27.00 -1.26 20.09
C PHE A 74 -26.30 0.07 19.85
N ASN A 75 -25.61 0.60 20.86
CA ASN A 75 -24.95 1.90 20.78
C ASN A 75 -23.75 1.90 19.82
N ALA A 76 -22.86 0.91 19.92
CA ALA A 76 -21.72 0.83 19.02
C ALA A 76 -22.16 0.64 17.56
N ARG A 77 -23.20 -0.16 17.31
CA ARG A 77 -23.81 -0.25 15.97
C ARG A 77 -24.40 1.09 15.55
N GLY A 78 -25.15 1.76 16.41
CA GLY A 78 -25.78 3.05 16.10
C GLY A 78 -24.76 4.12 15.70
N VAL A 79 -23.57 4.13 16.31
CA VAL A 79 -22.46 5.00 15.90
C VAL A 79 -21.87 4.53 14.57
N ALA A 80 -21.62 3.23 14.40
CA ALA A 80 -21.09 2.70 13.14
C ALA A 80 -22.01 2.97 11.94
N GLU A 81 -23.34 2.88 12.11
CA GLU A 81 -24.30 3.22 11.06
C GLU A 81 -24.26 4.71 10.69
N ARG A 82 -23.93 5.60 11.65
CA ARG A 82 -23.71 7.02 11.35
C ARG A 82 -22.40 7.23 10.59
N VAL A 83 -21.32 6.56 10.98
CA VAL A 83 -20.05 6.56 10.22
C VAL A 83 -20.30 6.07 8.80
N ARG A 84 -21.11 5.02 8.63
CA ARG A 84 -21.44 4.45 7.33
C ARG A 84 -22.21 5.42 6.40
N LYS A 85 -22.93 6.41 6.94
CA LYS A 85 -23.57 7.44 6.09
C LYS A 85 -22.54 8.29 5.34
N GLU A 86 -21.43 8.61 6.02
CA GLU A 86 -20.32 9.37 5.44
C GLU A 86 -19.33 8.45 4.69
N PHE A 87 -19.18 7.21 5.16
CA PHE A 87 -18.28 6.21 4.61
C PHE A 87 -19.04 4.89 4.29
N PRO A 88 -19.79 4.81 3.18
CA PRO A 88 -20.72 3.69 2.89
C PRO A 88 -20.11 2.29 2.87
N GLN A 89 -18.80 2.21 2.61
CA GLN A 89 -18.03 0.97 2.54
C GLN A 89 -17.47 0.53 3.91
N TYR A 90 -17.54 1.37 4.95
CA TYR A 90 -17.11 0.98 6.29
C TYR A 90 -18.21 0.15 6.95
N ILE A 91 -17.86 -1.05 7.39
CA ILE A 91 -18.81 -2.00 7.98
C ILE A 91 -18.30 -2.42 9.34
N PHE A 92 -19.16 -2.29 10.35
CA PHE A 92 -18.92 -2.83 11.68
C PHE A 92 -20.05 -3.79 12.04
N LYS A 93 -19.70 -4.96 12.59
CA LYS A 93 -20.65 -6.03 12.87
C LYS A 93 -20.26 -6.83 14.12
N HIS A 94 -21.26 -7.24 14.89
CA HIS A 94 -21.10 -8.22 15.98
C HIS A 94 -21.39 -9.60 15.43
N ALA A 95 -20.51 -10.15 14.59
CA ALA A 95 -20.76 -11.41 13.91
C ALA A 95 -20.95 -12.55 14.92
N SER A 96 -22.12 -13.18 14.92
CA SER A 96 -22.48 -14.24 15.85
C SER A 96 -23.28 -15.34 15.16
N LEU A 97 -23.16 -16.56 15.67
CA LEU A 97 -23.92 -17.71 15.17
C LEU A 97 -25.41 -17.62 15.55
N ASN A 98 -25.75 -16.98 16.67
CA ASN A 98 -27.13 -16.83 17.13
C ASN A 98 -27.40 -15.41 17.66
N PRO A 99 -27.46 -14.38 16.79
CA PRO A 99 -27.67 -13.00 17.22
C PRO A 99 -29.16 -12.65 17.36
N ARG A 100 -29.49 -11.76 18.31
CA ARG A 100 -30.82 -11.12 18.37
C ARG A 100 -31.14 -10.29 17.13
N ASN A 101 -30.13 -9.61 16.58
CA ASN A 101 -30.30 -8.80 15.40
C ASN A 101 -29.84 -9.58 14.16
N PRO A 102 -30.71 -9.88 13.18
CA PRO A 102 -30.36 -10.71 12.03
C PRO A 102 -29.18 -10.18 11.19
N ILE A 103 -28.97 -8.86 11.15
CA ILE A 103 -27.82 -8.24 10.45
C ILE A 103 -26.48 -8.72 11.01
N ASN A 104 -26.45 -9.15 12.28
CA ASN A 104 -25.26 -9.66 12.95
C ASN A 104 -25.04 -11.17 12.72
N LYS A 105 -25.90 -11.86 11.95
CA LYS A 105 -25.74 -13.30 11.68
C LYS A 105 -24.45 -13.50 10.91
N ALA A 106 -23.58 -14.35 11.45
CA ALA A 106 -22.29 -14.64 10.85
C ALA A 106 -22.48 -15.20 9.43
N ASP A 107 -21.73 -14.68 8.46
CA ASP A 107 -21.57 -15.30 7.15
C ASP A 107 -20.51 -16.44 7.21
N LYS A 108 -20.38 -17.24 6.15
CA LYS A 108 -19.44 -18.38 6.12
C LYS A 108 -17.99 -17.98 6.42
N PHE A 109 -17.59 -16.78 6.03
CA PHE A 109 -16.24 -16.28 6.29
C PHE A 109 -16.08 -15.94 7.78
N GLU A 110 -17.04 -15.21 8.35
CA GLU A 110 -17.10 -14.84 9.76
C GLU A 110 -17.19 -16.07 10.68
N GLU A 111 -17.92 -17.12 10.27
CA GLU A 111 -17.96 -18.42 10.98
C GLU A 111 -16.57 -19.07 11.07
N GLY A 112 -15.76 -18.97 10.01
CA GLY A 112 -14.37 -19.41 10.01
C GLY A 112 -13.51 -18.64 11.00
N ILE A 113 -13.71 -17.32 11.10
CA ILE A 113 -13.03 -16.46 12.08
C ILE A 113 -13.45 -16.81 13.52
N ILE A 114 -14.75 -17.01 13.75
CA ILE A 114 -15.29 -17.46 15.05
C ILE A 114 -14.63 -18.78 15.45
N SER A 115 -14.53 -19.72 14.52
CA SER A 115 -13.90 -21.02 14.75
C SER A 115 -12.42 -20.91 15.10
N LYS A 116 -11.67 -20.00 14.44
CA LYS A 116 -10.26 -19.71 14.79
C LYS A 116 -10.10 -19.21 16.22
N PHE A 117 -10.94 -18.27 16.66
CA PHE A 117 -10.88 -17.77 18.03
C PHE A 117 -11.30 -18.82 19.07
N ARG A 118 -12.28 -19.68 18.74
CA ARG A 118 -12.66 -20.81 19.61
C ARG A 118 -11.54 -21.85 19.74
N ALA A 119 -10.82 -22.12 18.65
CA ALA A 119 -9.69 -23.05 18.64
C ALA A 119 -8.46 -22.48 19.38
N ASN A 120 -8.26 -21.16 19.38
CA ASN A 120 -7.14 -20.52 20.08
C ASN A 120 -7.61 -19.36 20.97
N LYS A 121 -7.84 -19.63 22.25
CA LYS A 121 -8.26 -18.64 23.26
C LYS A 121 -7.24 -17.51 23.52
N THR A 122 -5.98 -17.70 23.14
CA THR A 122 -4.93 -16.67 23.28
C THR A 122 -4.92 -15.68 22.13
N LEU A 123 -5.50 -16.04 20.97
CA LEU A 123 -5.61 -15.17 19.81
C LEU A 123 -6.55 -14.00 20.12
N LYS A 124 -5.99 -12.78 20.17
CA LYS A 124 -6.77 -11.58 20.50
C LYS A 124 -7.27 -10.83 19.27
N GLU A 125 -6.67 -11.04 18.12
CA GLU A 125 -6.98 -10.31 16.89
C GLU A 125 -6.75 -11.22 15.68
N SER A 126 -7.58 -11.10 14.66
CA SER A 126 -7.36 -11.71 13.34
C SER A 126 -7.63 -10.65 12.28
N ASN A 127 -6.83 -10.64 11.22
CA ASN A 127 -6.94 -9.64 10.16
C ASN A 127 -6.51 -10.20 8.80
N GLY A 128 -6.81 -9.46 7.75
CA GLY A 128 -6.35 -9.77 6.39
C GLY A 128 -7.25 -9.21 5.31
N PHE A 129 -6.93 -9.55 4.07
CA PHE A 129 -7.76 -9.20 2.91
C PHE A 129 -8.89 -10.21 2.73
N VAL A 130 -10.07 -9.72 2.34
CA VAL A 130 -11.23 -10.52 2.01
C VAL A 130 -12.01 -9.88 0.87
N LYS A 131 -12.47 -10.71 -0.06
CA LYS A 131 -13.35 -10.27 -1.14
C LYS A 131 -14.81 -10.47 -0.71
N LYS A 132 -15.59 -9.39 -0.75
CA LYS A 132 -17.05 -9.41 -0.58
C LYS A 132 -17.71 -9.00 -1.91
N GLU A 133 -19.02 -9.20 -2.03
CA GLU A 133 -19.77 -8.80 -3.23
C GLU A 133 -19.61 -7.31 -3.56
N SER A 134 -19.49 -6.47 -2.52
CA SER A 134 -19.29 -5.03 -2.62
C SER A 134 -17.83 -4.60 -2.85
N GLY A 135 -16.91 -5.52 -3.10
CA GLY A 135 -15.50 -5.24 -3.42
C GLY A 135 -14.47 -5.90 -2.49
N GLU A 136 -13.23 -5.43 -2.57
CA GLU A 136 -12.13 -5.90 -1.71
C GLU A 136 -12.05 -5.08 -0.42
N TYR A 137 -11.96 -5.80 0.70
CA TYR A 137 -11.89 -5.23 2.02
C TYR A 137 -10.66 -5.76 2.75
N PHE A 138 -10.15 -4.93 3.66
CA PHE A 138 -9.31 -5.39 4.75
C PHE A 138 -10.18 -5.52 6.00
N TYR A 139 -10.16 -6.68 6.65
CA TYR A 139 -10.88 -6.91 7.89
C TYR A 139 -9.93 -6.92 9.08
N VAL A 140 -10.41 -6.43 10.22
CA VAL A 140 -9.83 -6.69 11.55
C VAL A 140 -10.95 -7.21 12.43
N SER A 141 -10.64 -8.24 13.21
CA SER A 141 -11.59 -8.89 14.09
C SER A 141 -11.03 -9.17 15.46
N ARG A 142 -11.91 -9.15 16.47
CA ARG A 142 -11.57 -9.44 17.87
C ARG A 142 -12.68 -10.28 18.52
N PRO A 143 -12.34 -11.28 19.36
CA PRO A 143 -13.34 -12.12 19.97
C PRO A 143 -14.13 -11.37 21.06
N ILE A 144 -15.41 -11.69 21.19
CA ILE A 144 -16.23 -11.30 22.34
C ILE A 144 -16.39 -12.53 23.22
N THR A 145 -15.69 -12.49 24.35
CA THR A 145 -15.85 -13.45 25.43
C THR A 145 -16.79 -12.87 26.48
N THR A 146 -17.77 -13.66 26.92
CA THR A 146 -18.74 -13.27 27.93
C THR A 146 -18.10 -13.11 29.30
N LYS A 147 -18.65 -12.18 30.06
CA LYS A 147 -18.43 -12.00 31.50
C LYS A 147 -19.75 -12.17 32.23
N GLU A 148 -19.71 -12.20 33.56
CA GLU A 148 -20.91 -12.32 34.41
C GLU A 148 -22.01 -11.31 34.08
N ASP A 149 -21.64 -10.03 33.89
CA ASP A 149 -22.58 -8.97 33.50
C ASP A 149 -23.29 -9.20 32.16
N CYS A 150 -22.73 -10.04 31.28
CA CYS A 150 -23.39 -10.40 30.03
C CYS A 150 -24.60 -11.31 30.29
N LEU A 151 -24.53 -12.15 31.33
CA LEU A 151 -25.53 -13.16 31.64
C LEU A 151 -26.83 -12.55 32.13
N ARG A 152 -26.81 -11.33 32.70
CA ARG A 152 -28.01 -10.57 33.03
C ARG A 152 -28.97 -10.43 31.84
N CYS A 153 -28.45 -10.31 30.61
CA CYS A 153 -29.27 -10.14 29.41
C CYS A 153 -29.20 -11.34 28.45
N HIS A 154 -28.25 -12.26 28.65
CA HIS A 154 -27.96 -13.34 27.70
C HIS A 154 -27.86 -14.73 28.36
N GLY A 155 -28.11 -14.84 29.66
CA GLY A 155 -28.20 -16.08 30.42
C GLY A 155 -29.53 -16.79 30.16
N ALA A 156 -30.25 -17.17 31.21
CA ALA A 156 -31.58 -17.75 31.06
C ALA A 156 -32.59 -16.68 30.57
N PRO A 157 -33.50 -17.00 29.63
CA PRO A 157 -34.50 -16.04 29.16
C PRO A 157 -35.44 -15.53 30.26
N THR A 158 -35.69 -16.33 31.29
CA THR A 158 -36.53 -15.98 32.45
C THR A 158 -35.94 -14.88 33.32
N ASP A 159 -34.62 -14.72 33.28
CA ASP A 159 -33.89 -13.80 34.17
C ASP A 159 -33.56 -12.47 33.46
N ALA A 160 -33.85 -12.40 32.16
CA ALA A 160 -33.53 -11.24 31.35
C ALA A 160 -34.57 -10.11 31.55
N PRO A 161 -34.14 -8.84 31.44
CA PRO A 161 -35.06 -7.72 31.53
C PRO A 161 -36.22 -7.84 30.53
N MET A 162 -37.44 -7.55 30.98
CA MET A 162 -38.64 -7.65 30.14
C MET A 162 -38.51 -6.81 28.87
N GLU A 163 -37.89 -5.62 28.93
CA GLU A 163 -37.69 -4.77 27.75
C GLU A 163 -36.80 -5.42 26.68
N VAL A 164 -35.90 -6.31 27.08
CA VAL A 164 -35.08 -7.09 26.13
C VAL A 164 -35.92 -8.18 25.49
N ILE A 165 -36.78 -8.86 26.26
CA ILE A 165 -37.69 -9.90 25.78
C ILE A 165 -38.74 -9.30 24.83
N ASP A 166 -39.38 -8.20 25.22
CA ASP A 166 -40.40 -7.53 24.42
C ASP A 166 -39.85 -7.05 23.07
N LYS A 167 -38.62 -6.54 23.05
CA LYS A 167 -38.00 -6.00 21.83
C LYS A 167 -37.41 -7.07 20.91
N TYR A 168 -36.88 -8.16 21.47
CA TYR A 168 -36.06 -9.12 20.71
C TYR A 168 -36.53 -10.58 20.79
N GLY A 169 -37.57 -10.87 21.57
CA GLY A 169 -38.00 -12.22 21.90
C GLY A 169 -37.08 -12.93 22.90
N ASN A 170 -37.40 -14.20 23.17
CA ASN A 170 -36.78 -15.03 24.20
C ASN A 170 -35.91 -16.20 23.65
N THR A 171 -35.62 -16.23 22.35
CA THR A 171 -34.95 -17.38 21.69
C THR A 171 -33.50 -17.10 21.28
N ALA A 172 -33.22 -15.93 20.72
CA ALA A 172 -31.92 -15.61 20.14
C ALA A 172 -30.95 -15.01 21.17
N ALA A 173 -29.66 -15.38 21.08
CA ALA A 173 -28.58 -14.93 21.95
C ALA A 173 -28.85 -15.12 23.46
N PHE A 174 -29.42 -16.26 23.84
CA PHE A 174 -29.58 -16.71 25.22
C PHE A 174 -28.79 -17.99 25.50
N GLY A 175 -28.73 -18.38 26.77
CA GLY A 175 -28.05 -19.59 27.22
C GLY A 175 -26.53 -19.47 27.21
N TRP A 176 -26.00 -18.25 27.14
CA TRP A 176 -24.56 -18.02 27.22
C TRP A 176 -24.02 -18.42 28.59
N LYS A 177 -22.80 -18.93 28.61
CA LYS A 177 -22.05 -19.25 29.84
C LYS A 177 -20.99 -18.19 30.10
N ASN A 178 -20.49 -18.09 31.32
CA ASN A 178 -19.35 -17.23 31.63
C ASN A 178 -18.08 -17.76 30.94
N ASP A 179 -17.18 -16.87 30.50
CA ASP A 179 -15.97 -17.19 29.71
C ASP A 179 -16.23 -17.93 28.38
N GLU A 180 -17.41 -17.72 27.78
CA GLU A 180 -17.78 -18.28 26.48
C GLU A 180 -17.51 -17.28 25.34
N MET A 181 -16.91 -17.74 24.24
CA MET A 181 -16.78 -16.94 23.02
C MET A 181 -18.09 -17.04 22.21
N VAL A 182 -18.82 -15.92 22.16
CA VAL A 182 -20.20 -15.85 21.62
C VAL A 182 -20.32 -15.10 20.30
N ALA A 183 -19.33 -14.25 19.99
CA ALA A 183 -19.31 -13.44 18.77
C ALA A 183 -17.89 -12.96 18.44
N SER A 184 -17.72 -12.46 17.23
CA SER A 184 -16.55 -11.71 16.79
C SER A 184 -16.95 -10.28 16.46
N LEU A 185 -16.25 -9.30 17.02
CA LEU A 185 -16.27 -7.94 16.48
C LEU A 185 -15.59 -7.99 15.11
N MET A 186 -16.24 -7.45 14.09
CA MET A 186 -15.70 -7.35 12.74
C MET A 186 -15.73 -5.88 12.33
N ALA A 187 -14.61 -5.39 11.83
CA ALA A 187 -14.51 -4.14 11.09
C ALA A 187 -14.00 -4.45 9.69
N TYR A 188 -14.65 -3.89 8.68
CA TYR A 188 -14.21 -3.97 7.29
C TYR A 188 -14.01 -2.55 6.78
N VAL A 189 -12.86 -2.32 6.16
CA VAL A 189 -12.54 -1.07 5.45
C VAL A 189 -12.18 -1.41 4.01
N PRO A 190 -12.57 -0.58 3.03
CA PRO A 190 -12.25 -0.86 1.65
C PRO A 190 -10.75 -0.75 1.40
N SER A 191 -10.16 -1.77 0.76
CA SER A 191 -8.75 -1.73 0.36
C SER A 191 -8.55 -1.17 -1.04
N THR A 192 -9.62 -1.12 -1.85
CA THR A 192 -9.57 -0.67 -3.25
C THR A 192 -9.07 0.76 -3.39
N ILE A 193 -9.51 1.69 -2.54
CA ILE A 193 -9.10 3.10 -2.59
C ILE A 193 -7.60 3.23 -2.30
N ALA A 194 -7.12 2.59 -1.23
CA ALA A 194 -5.70 2.61 -0.87
C ALA A 194 -4.82 1.99 -1.97
N VAL A 195 -5.24 0.84 -2.52
CA VAL A 195 -4.56 0.18 -3.64
C VAL A 195 -4.55 1.07 -4.89
N GLN A 196 -5.67 1.69 -5.26
CA GLN A 196 -5.74 2.58 -6.43
C GLN A 196 -4.84 3.81 -6.27
N ASN A 197 -4.85 4.44 -5.09
CA ASN A 197 -3.99 5.59 -4.81
C ASN A 197 -2.51 5.21 -4.89
N ALA A 198 -2.15 4.04 -4.35
CA ALA A 198 -0.83 3.47 -4.51
C ALA A 198 -0.47 3.25 -5.99
N THR A 199 -1.33 2.58 -6.77
CA THR A 199 -1.06 2.35 -8.20
C THR A 199 -0.86 3.66 -8.96
N LYS A 200 -1.67 4.68 -8.70
CA LYS A 200 -1.50 6.02 -9.31
C LYS A 200 -0.18 6.66 -8.92
N ALA A 201 0.19 6.62 -7.64
CA ALA A 201 1.46 7.16 -7.14
C ALA A 201 2.66 6.44 -7.78
N LEU A 202 2.59 5.12 -7.91
CA LEU A 202 3.63 4.31 -8.56
C LEU A 202 3.79 4.69 -10.04
N ILE A 203 2.67 4.77 -10.78
CA ILE A 203 2.69 5.16 -12.20
C ILE A 203 3.29 6.55 -12.35
N LEU A 204 2.82 7.53 -11.57
CA LEU A 204 3.34 8.90 -11.64
C LEU A 204 4.84 8.95 -11.33
N PHE A 205 5.29 8.25 -10.30
CA PHE A 205 6.69 8.18 -9.91
C PHE A 205 7.56 7.54 -11.00
N VAL A 206 7.17 6.36 -11.51
CA VAL A 206 7.91 5.63 -12.56
C VAL A 206 7.90 6.42 -13.87
N SER A 207 6.79 7.02 -14.25
CA SER A 207 6.69 7.85 -15.46
C SER A 207 7.54 9.10 -15.36
N PHE A 208 7.51 9.79 -14.22
CA PHE A 208 8.34 10.98 -14.00
C PHE A 208 9.83 10.65 -14.03
N TYR A 209 10.24 9.62 -13.29
CA TYR A 209 11.63 9.17 -13.25
C TYR A 209 12.10 8.67 -14.62
N GLY A 210 11.28 7.86 -15.30
CA GLY A 210 11.56 7.38 -16.65
C GLY A 210 11.67 8.52 -17.66
N GLY A 211 10.83 9.55 -17.54
CA GLY A 211 10.89 10.75 -18.39
C GLY A 211 12.17 11.55 -18.20
N ILE A 212 12.59 11.80 -16.95
CA ILE A 212 13.86 12.48 -16.65
C ILE A 212 15.04 11.68 -17.21
N PHE A 213 15.06 10.37 -16.95
CA PHE A 213 16.16 9.53 -17.41
C PHE A 213 16.24 9.47 -18.94
N PHE A 214 15.09 9.37 -19.61
CA PHE A 214 15.02 9.40 -21.08
C PHE A 214 15.52 10.73 -21.65
N LEU A 215 15.17 11.86 -21.02
CA LEU A 215 15.67 13.17 -21.40
C LEU A 215 17.19 13.28 -21.22
N LEU A 216 17.72 12.82 -20.08
CA LEU A 216 19.16 12.77 -19.82
C LEU A 216 19.88 11.87 -20.83
N PHE A 217 19.30 10.72 -21.18
CA PHE A 217 19.84 9.82 -22.19
C PHE A 217 20.01 10.54 -23.53
N ILE A 218 19.00 11.28 -24.01
CA ILE A 218 19.08 12.06 -25.25
C ILE A 218 20.16 13.14 -25.17
N LEU A 219 20.24 13.87 -24.06
CA LEU A 219 21.23 14.93 -23.88
C LEU A 219 22.66 14.40 -23.87
N ILE A 220 22.90 13.32 -23.12
CA ILE A 220 24.21 12.67 -23.04
C ILE A 220 24.59 12.07 -24.39
N ASP A 221 23.64 11.43 -25.08
CA ASP A 221 23.88 10.89 -26.42
C ASP A 221 24.36 11.96 -27.40
N LYS A 222 23.58 13.05 -27.52
CA LYS A 222 23.94 14.17 -28.39
C LYS A 222 25.29 14.77 -28.02
N ALA A 223 25.59 14.89 -26.73
CA ALA A 223 26.86 15.40 -26.24
C ALA A 223 28.03 14.47 -26.63
N ILE A 224 27.90 13.15 -26.43
CA ILE A 224 28.93 12.17 -26.77
C ILE A 224 29.15 12.09 -28.29
N VAL A 225 28.06 11.98 -29.06
CA VAL A 225 28.15 11.91 -30.52
C VAL A 225 28.80 13.19 -31.08
N GLY A 226 28.38 14.35 -30.60
CA GLY A 226 28.88 15.64 -31.08
C GLY A 226 30.30 15.96 -30.63
N SER A 227 30.68 15.62 -29.40
CA SER A 227 31.96 16.06 -28.80
C SER A 227 33.06 15.02 -28.89
N ILE A 228 32.72 13.73 -29.03
CA ILE A 228 33.70 12.63 -28.99
C ILE A 228 33.67 11.82 -30.29
N ILE A 229 32.51 11.24 -30.65
CA ILE A 229 32.45 10.27 -31.77
C ILE A 229 32.78 10.94 -33.10
N LYS A 230 32.08 12.03 -33.46
CA LYS A 230 32.32 12.72 -34.74
C LYS A 230 33.77 13.22 -34.91
N PRO A 231 34.39 13.87 -33.91
CA PRO A 231 35.81 14.24 -34.03
C PRO A 231 36.75 13.05 -34.19
N ILE A 232 36.48 11.90 -33.55
CA ILE A 232 37.29 10.69 -33.72
C ILE A 232 37.12 10.11 -35.12
N GLU A 233 35.90 10.05 -35.66
CA GLU A 233 35.62 9.60 -37.04
C GLU A 233 36.35 10.49 -38.06
N GLU A 234 36.23 11.82 -37.91
CA GLU A 234 36.96 12.76 -38.77
C GLU A 234 38.48 12.62 -38.68
N LEU A 235 39.02 12.39 -37.47
CA LEU A 235 40.45 12.16 -37.27
C LEU A 235 40.91 10.87 -37.97
N ALA A 236 40.12 9.80 -37.86
CA ALA A 236 40.39 8.52 -38.50
C ALA A 236 40.37 8.62 -40.03
N ASP A 237 39.38 9.32 -40.58
CA ASP A 237 39.27 9.58 -42.02
C ASP A 237 40.47 10.37 -42.56
N VAL A 238 40.90 11.42 -41.84
CA VAL A 238 42.08 12.20 -42.21
C VAL A 238 43.36 11.36 -42.11
N ALA A 239 43.49 10.50 -41.10
CA ALA A 239 44.61 9.58 -40.98
C ALA A 239 44.67 8.59 -42.15
N GLN A 240 43.52 8.07 -42.57
CA GLN A 240 43.40 7.20 -43.74
C GLN A 240 43.86 7.90 -45.02
N ASP A 241 43.42 9.14 -45.25
CA ASP A 241 43.84 9.95 -46.42
C ASP A 241 45.36 10.18 -46.43
N ILE A 242 45.94 10.53 -45.28
CA ILE A 242 47.39 10.73 -45.13
C ILE A 242 48.16 9.44 -45.42
N SER A 243 47.66 8.28 -44.98
CA SER A 243 48.30 6.98 -45.25
C SER A 243 48.35 6.64 -46.75
N LEU A 244 47.40 7.16 -47.53
CA LEU A 244 47.33 7.03 -48.99
C LEU A 244 48.10 8.14 -49.72
N GLY A 245 48.87 8.97 -49.01
CA GLY A 245 49.69 10.05 -49.58
C GLY A 245 48.94 11.36 -49.84
N LYS A 246 47.70 11.52 -49.34
CA LYS A 246 46.91 12.76 -49.49
C LYS A 246 47.08 13.66 -48.26
N PHE A 247 48.12 14.48 -48.25
CA PHE A 247 48.52 15.28 -47.07
C PHE A 247 47.78 16.62 -46.88
N GLU A 248 47.01 17.06 -47.88
CA GLU A 248 46.36 18.37 -47.94
C GLU A 248 45.21 18.55 -46.95
N ARG A 249 44.61 17.45 -46.47
CA ARG A 249 43.46 17.52 -45.57
C ARG A 249 43.90 17.93 -44.15
N ASN A 250 43.21 18.91 -43.58
CA ASN A 250 43.43 19.39 -42.22
C ASN A 250 42.29 18.97 -41.30
N PHE A 251 42.65 18.64 -40.06
CA PHE A 251 41.72 18.31 -39.00
C PHE A 251 41.71 19.46 -37.99
N VAL A 252 40.54 20.01 -37.68
CA VAL A 252 40.40 21.14 -36.76
C VAL A 252 39.36 20.80 -35.71
N VAL A 253 39.82 20.56 -34.48
CA VAL A 253 38.95 20.36 -33.33
C VAL A 253 38.67 21.70 -32.66
N LYS A 254 37.38 22.00 -32.47
CA LYS A 254 36.91 23.23 -31.81
C LYS A 254 36.79 23.09 -30.29
N THR A 255 36.81 21.87 -29.76
CA THR A 255 36.71 21.64 -28.32
C THR A 255 38.00 22.07 -27.60
N LYS A 256 37.94 22.25 -26.28
CA LYS A 256 39.09 22.64 -25.44
C LYS A 256 39.47 21.54 -24.43
N ASP A 257 38.97 20.34 -24.67
CA ASP A 257 39.15 19.15 -23.84
C ASP A 257 40.29 18.27 -24.37
N GLU A 258 40.38 17.03 -23.89
CA GLU A 258 41.37 16.03 -24.29
C GLU A 258 41.37 15.79 -25.82
N MET A 259 40.25 16.02 -26.52
CA MET A 259 40.17 15.88 -27.96
C MET A 259 41.04 16.92 -28.69
N LYS A 260 41.20 18.12 -28.12
CA LYS A 260 42.12 19.12 -28.68
C LYS A 260 43.58 18.67 -28.54
N THR A 261 43.95 18.16 -27.36
CA THR A 261 45.30 17.64 -27.12
C THR A 261 45.64 16.52 -28.10
N LEU A 262 44.68 15.62 -28.38
CA LEU A 262 44.82 14.57 -29.39
C LEU A 262 44.97 15.14 -30.80
N ALA A 263 44.13 16.11 -31.19
CA ALA A 263 44.21 16.78 -32.49
C ALA A 263 45.56 17.46 -32.73
N ASP A 264 46.08 18.15 -31.71
CA ASP A 264 47.37 18.83 -31.76
C ASP A 264 48.52 17.82 -31.90
N ALA A 265 48.48 16.71 -31.15
CA ALA A 265 49.46 15.64 -31.26
C ALA A 265 49.45 14.99 -32.65
N PHE A 266 48.26 14.71 -33.19
CA PHE A 266 48.09 14.18 -34.54
C PHE A 266 48.61 15.14 -35.62
N THR A 267 48.34 16.44 -35.47
CA THR A 267 48.83 17.47 -36.39
C THR A 267 50.36 17.51 -36.43
N ARG A 268 51.02 17.42 -35.26
CA ARG A 268 52.48 17.33 -35.19
C ARG A 268 53.01 16.07 -35.89
N MET A 269 52.36 14.92 -35.69
CA MET A 269 52.72 13.67 -36.36
C MET A 269 52.60 13.78 -37.89
N LYS A 270 51.50 14.35 -38.41
CA LYS A 270 51.32 14.61 -39.84
C LYS A 270 52.48 15.41 -40.42
N LEU A 271 52.83 16.53 -39.78
CA LEU A 271 53.91 17.41 -40.25
C LEU A 271 55.28 16.71 -40.26
N SER A 272 55.57 15.88 -39.25
CA SER A 272 56.81 15.08 -39.22
C SER A 272 56.86 14.06 -40.34
N LEU A 273 55.74 13.42 -40.67
CA LEU A 273 55.66 12.44 -41.75
C LEU A 273 55.86 13.09 -43.14
N ILE A 274 55.24 14.25 -43.38
CA ILE A 274 55.44 15.03 -44.62
C ILE A 274 56.92 15.36 -44.82
N LYS A 275 57.58 15.87 -43.77
CA LYS A 275 59.02 16.18 -43.82
C LYS A 275 59.87 14.95 -44.14
N ALA A 276 59.55 13.79 -43.56
CA ALA A 276 60.27 12.55 -43.85
C ALA A 276 60.11 12.12 -45.32
N PHE A 277 58.90 12.22 -45.89
CA PHE A 277 58.64 11.94 -47.30
C PHE A 277 59.40 12.89 -48.24
N ASP A 278 59.44 14.19 -47.92
CA ASP A 278 60.19 15.19 -48.70
C ASP A 278 61.70 14.94 -48.68
N MET A 279 62.24 14.46 -47.55
CA MET A 279 63.64 14.08 -47.44
C MET A 279 63.98 12.85 -48.28
N ILE A 280 63.08 11.88 -48.40
CA ILE A 280 63.26 10.70 -49.24
C ILE A 280 63.19 11.07 -50.73
N LYS A 281 62.25 11.93 -51.15
CA LYS A 281 62.12 12.38 -52.56
C LYS A 281 63.29 13.23 -53.07
N LYS A 282 64.07 13.86 -52.19
CA LYS A 282 65.22 14.72 -52.55
C LYS A 282 66.54 13.95 -52.71
N LYS A 283 66.56 12.65 -52.42
CA LYS A 283 67.66 11.73 -52.73
C LYS A 283 67.39 11.04 -54.07
#